data_AF-A0A3C1EGL1-F1
#
_entry.id   AF-A0A3C1EGL1-F1
#
_cell.length_a   1.000
_cell.length_b   1.000
_cell.length_c   1.000
_cell.angle_alpha   90.00
_cell.angle_beta   90.00
_cell.angle_gamma   90.00
#
_symmetry.space_group_name_H-M   'P 1'
#
loop_
_entity.id
_entity.type
_entity.pdbx_description
1 polymer ?
#
loop_
_entity_poly.entity_id
_entity_poly.type
_entity_poly.pdbx_seq_one_letter_code
_entity_poly.pdbx_strand_id
1 'polypeptide(L)'
;LALAIMLVGAILMTLSGDFHLSVAAEILMAIGMGVANAAVFKLVAQEIPEAVGGAAGWVGGLGAFGGFAIPPLMGTIVQLQGIEGYANGFVVFICLAMASLLLVGVLKRKRARIPASP
;
A
#
# COMPACT_ATOMS: atom_id res chain seq x y z
N LEU A 1 2.63 7.41 -8.52
CA LEU A 1 4.08 7.36 -8.23
C LEU A 1 4.34 6.64 -6.90
N ALA A 2 3.88 7.17 -5.76
CA ALA A 2 4.11 6.55 -4.44
C ALA A 2 3.76 5.05 -4.36
N LEU A 3 2.57 4.65 -4.83
CA LEU A 3 2.17 3.23 -4.88
C LEU A 3 3.07 2.36 -5.77
N ALA A 4 3.66 2.93 -6.82
CA ALA A 4 4.58 2.20 -7.69
C ALA A 4 5.96 2.05 -7.03
N ILE A 5 6.41 3.07 -6.29
CA ILE A 5 7.63 2.99 -5.46
C ILE A 5 7.47 1.91 -4.39
N MET A 6 6.32 1.90 -3.70
CA MET A 6 5.98 0.86 -2.72
C MET A 6 5.98 -0.53 -3.35
N LEU A 7 5.39 -0.69 -4.55
CA LEU A 7 5.38 -1.96 -5.29
C LEU A 7 6.81 -2.42 -5.63
N VAL A 8 7.65 -1.52 -6.14
CA VAL A 8 9.04 -1.85 -6.48
C VAL A 8 9.82 -2.27 -5.23
N GLY A 9 9.68 -1.53 -4.12
CA GLY A 9 10.29 -1.90 -2.84
C GLY A 9 9.85 -3.28 -2.36
N ALA A 10 8.55 -3.59 -2.42
CA ALA A 10 8.02 -4.89 -2.04
C ALA A 10 8.54 -6.03 -2.94
N ILE A 11 8.61 -5.82 -4.26
CA ILE A 11 9.18 -6.80 -5.21
C ILE A 11 10.65 -7.04 -4.90
N LEU A 12 11.45 -5.99 -4.71
CA LEU A 12 12.87 -6.12 -4.38
C LEU A 12 13.08 -6.83 -3.04
N MET A 13 12.24 -6.56 -2.04
CA MET A 13 12.31 -7.22 -0.74
C MET A 13 11.99 -8.71 -0.85
N THR A 14 10.94 -9.08 -1.61
CA THR A 14 10.58 -10.49 -1.84
C THR A 14 11.64 -11.26 -2.61
N LEU A 15 12.37 -10.61 -3.52
CA LEU A 15 13.43 -11.24 -4.30
C LEU A 15 14.82 -11.12 -3.65
N SER A 16 14.92 -10.50 -2.46
CA SER A 16 16.19 -10.22 -1.83
C SER A 16 16.82 -11.47 -1.22
N GLY A 17 18.08 -11.75 -1.57
CA GLY A 17 18.91 -12.78 -0.94
C GLY A 17 20.00 -12.23 0.00
N ASP A 18 20.21 -10.92 0.00
CA ASP A 18 21.34 -10.27 0.68
C ASP A 18 20.88 -9.12 1.58
N PHE A 19 21.55 -8.96 2.72
CA PHE A 19 21.19 -7.96 3.74
C PHE A 19 21.10 -6.52 3.19
N HIS A 20 22.07 -6.11 2.36
CA HIS A 20 22.11 -4.76 1.82
C HIS A 20 20.91 -4.45 0.91
N LEU A 21 20.51 -5.42 0.08
CA LEU A 21 19.35 -5.27 -0.81
C LEU A 21 18.05 -5.22 -0.01
N SER A 22 17.91 -6.06 1.03
CA SER A 22 16.73 -6.04 1.90
C SER A 22 16.55 -4.70 2.60
N VAL A 23 17.63 -4.11 3.14
CA VAL A 23 17.57 -2.80 3.78
C VAL A 23 17.19 -1.71 2.78
N ALA A 24 17.79 -1.71 1.58
CA ALA A 24 17.47 -0.73 0.55
C ALA A 24 16.02 -0.86 0.07
N ALA A 25 15.54 -2.09 -0.12
CA ALA A 25 14.17 -2.40 -0.52
C ALA A 25 13.14 -1.97 0.52
N GLU A 26 13.41 -2.23 1.80
CA GLU A 26 12.55 -1.82 2.91
C GLU A 26 12.44 -0.29 3.00
N ILE A 27 13.57 0.42 2.89
CA ILE A 27 13.58 1.90 2.89
C ILE A 27 12.77 2.43 1.70
N LEU A 28 12.95 1.86 0.51
CA LEU A 28 12.21 2.27 -0.68
C LEU A 28 10.71 2.04 -0.50
N MET A 29 10.32 0.89 0.04
CA MET A 29 8.94 0.55 0.34
C MET A 29 8.34 1.52 1.37
N ALA A 30 9.06 1.80 2.46
CA ALA A 30 8.64 2.70 3.53
C ALA A 30 8.40 4.14 3.01
N ILE A 31 9.26 4.63 2.11
CA ILE A 31 9.06 5.94 1.46
C ILE A 31 7.76 5.94 0.65
N GLY A 32 7.54 4.92 -0.17
CA GLY A 32 6.32 4.79 -0.97
C GLY A 32 5.05 4.74 -0.11
N MET A 33 5.10 3.96 0.97
CA MET A 33 4.00 3.78 1.92
C MET A 33 3.69 5.07 2.70
N GLY A 34 4.71 5.77 3.20
CA GLY A 34 4.54 7.02 3.93
C GLY A 34 3.91 8.12 3.06
N VAL A 35 4.38 8.28 1.83
CA VAL A 35 3.80 9.26 0.88
C VAL A 35 2.37 8.87 0.51
N ALA A 36 2.08 7.59 0.30
CA ALA A 36 0.72 7.12 0.00
C ALA A 36 -0.24 7.43 1.16
N ASN A 37 0.17 7.18 2.41
CA ASN A 37 -0.64 7.48 3.60
C ASN A 37 -0.95 8.97 3.69
N ALA A 38 0.04 9.84 3.56
CA ALA A 38 -0.17 11.29 3.55
C ALA A 38 -1.10 11.75 2.41
N ALA A 39 -0.96 11.15 1.22
CA ALA A 39 -1.79 11.46 0.07
C ALA A 39 -3.27 11.09 0.29
N VAL A 40 -3.56 9.96 0.95
CA VAL A 40 -4.94 9.54 1.25
C VAL A 40 -5.61 10.53 2.20
N PHE A 41 -4.97 10.88 3.32
CA PHE A 41 -5.56 11.85 4.26
C PHE A 41 -5.73 13.24 3.64
N LYS A 42 -4.77 13.67 2.80
CA LYS A 42 -4.91 14.91 2.04
C LYS A 42 -6.10 14.84 1.08
N LEU A 43 -6.28 13.75 0.36
CA LEU A 43 -7.37 13.57 -0.60
C LEU A 43 -8.74 13.59 0.11
N VAL A 44 -8.86 12.91 1.26
CA VAL A 44 -10.09 12.93 2.07
C VAL A 44 -10.47 14.36 2.47
N ALA A 45 -9.51 15.14 2.96
CA ALA A 45 -9.75 16.52 3.35
C ALA A 45 -10.18 17.42 2.18
N GLN A 46 -9.75 17.10 0.95
CA GLN A 46 -10.07 17.88 -0.25
C GLN A 46 -11.40 17.48 -0.90
N GLU A 47 -11.71 16.18 -0.95
CA GLU A 47 -12.88 15.67 -1.68
C GLU A 47 -14.16 15.67 -0.81
N ILE A 48 -14.04 15.61 0.53
CA ILE A 48 -15.19 15.62 1.46
C ILE A 48 -14.94 16.58 2.64
N PRO A 49 -14.81 17.91 2.38
CA PRO A 49 -14.44 18.88 3.41
C PRO A 49 -15.48 19.05 4.52
N GLU A 50 -16.76 18.75 4.25
CA GLU A 50 -17.83 18.88 5.24
C GLU A 50 -17.85 17.74 6.28
N ALA A 51 -17.22 16.61 5.97
CA ALA A 51 -17.25 15.40 6.80
C ALA A 51 -15.87 14.74 6.94
N VAL A 52 -14.79 15.54 7.02
CA VAL A 52 -13.40 15.06 7.10
C VAL A 52 -13.20 14.09 8.25
N GLY A 53 -13.77 14.36 9.44
CA GLY A 53 -13.62 13.50 10.61
C GLY A 53 -14.20 12.10 10.40
N GLY A 54 -15.38 11.99 9.78
CA GLY A 54 -16.02 10.71 9.49
C GLY A 54 -15.27 9.92 8.42
N ALA A 55 -14.92 10.57 7.31
CA ALA A 55 -14.19 9.93 6.21
C ALA A 55 -12.76 9.52 6.63
N ALA A 56 -12.05 10.36 7.39
CA ALA A 56 -10.75 10.03 7.94
C ALA A 56 -10.84 8.91 8.99
N GLY A 57 -11.93 8.85 9.77
CA GLY A 57 -12.23 7.76 10.69
C GLY A 57 -12.34 6.40 9.98
N TRP A 58 -13.02 6.35 8.83
CA TRP A 58 -13.07 5.14 7.99
C TRP A 58 -11.70 4.73 7.46
N VAL A 59 -10.92 5.68 6.95
CA VAL A 59 -9.54 5.42 6.50
C VAL A 59 -8.68 4.89 7.64
N GLY A 60 -8.75 5.52 8.82
CA GLY A 60 -8.03 5.11 10.02
C GLY A 60 -8.43 3.71 10.50
N GLY A 61 -9.73 3.41 10.50
CA GLY A 61 -10.24 2.09 10.89
C GLY A 61 -9.76 0.97 9.96
N LEU A 62 -9.80 1.18 8.64
CA LEU A 62 -9.23 0.24 7.66
C LEU A 62 -7.70 0.12 7.81
N GLY A 63 -7.01 1.22 8.12
CA GLY A 63 -5.59 1.22 8.42
C GLY A 63 -5.25 0.38 9.65
N ALA A 64 -6.02 0.51 10.73
CA ALA A 64 -5.86 -0.28 11.95
C ALA A 64 -6.14 -1.77 11.69
N PHE A 65 -7.17 -2.08 10.90
CA PHE A 65 -7.43 -3.45 10.45
C PHE A 65 -6.25 -4.03 9.67
N GLY A 66 -5.68 -3.27 8.72
CA GLY A 66 -4.49 -3.68 7.98
C GLY A 66 -3.30 -3.95 8.90
N GLY A 67 -3.04 -3.06 9.87
CA GLY A 67 -1.97 -3.24 10.86
C GLY A 67 -2.14 -4.48 11.73
N PHE A 68 -3.38 -4.91 11.98
CA PHE A 68 -3.67 -6.14 12.72
C PHE A 68 -3.64 -7.39 11.84
N ALA A 69 -4.17 -7.33 10.61
CA ALA A 69 -4.37 -8.49 9.75
C ALA A 69 -3.11 -8.90 8.97
N ILE A 70 -2.25 -7.94 8.59
CA ILE A 70 -1.04 -8.22 7.79
C ILE A 70 -0.02 -9.08 8.55
N PRO A 71 0.35 -8.80 9.81
CA PRO A 71 1.39 -9.57 10.51
C PRO A 71 1.06 -11.07 10.66
N PRO A 72 -0.17 -11.49 11.04
CA PRO A 72 -0.54 -12.91 11.05
C PRO A 72 -0.48 -13.57 9.67
N LEU A 73 -0.87 -12.85 8.60
CA LEU A 73 -0.77 -13.37 7.24
C LEU A 73 0.69 -13.60 6.84
N MET A 74 1.57 -12.64 7.11
CA MET A 74 3.01 -12.79 6.89
C MET A 74 3.57 -13.94 7.73
N GLY A 75 3.21 -14.03 9.00
CA GLY A 75 3.64 -15.11 9.89
C GLY A 75 3.22 -16.49 9.40
N THR A 76 2.03 -16.61 8.82
CA THR A 76 1.55 -17.87 8.22
C THR A 76 2.39 -18.25 7.00
N ILE A 77 2.76 -17.29 6.15
CA ILE A 77 3.66 -17.53 5.00
C ILE A 77 5.03 -18.03 5.49
N VAL A 78 5.58 -17.39 6.53
CA VAL A 78 6.83 -17.81 7.17
C VAL A 78 6.72 -19.23 7.73
N GLN A 79 5.61 -19.56 8.41
CA GLN A 79 5.39 -20.88 8.97
C GLN A 79 5.36 -21.99 7.90
N LEU A 80 4.84 -21.70 6.71
CA LEU A 80 4.74 -22.66 5.61
C LEU A 80 6.03 -22.80 4.80
N GLN A 81 6.84 -21.74 4.70
CA GLN A 81 7.99 -21.66 3.79
C GLN A 81 9.36 -21.64 4.51
N GLY A 82 9.39 -21.60 5.84
CA GLY A 82 10.64 -21.56 6.60
C GLY A 82 11.39 -20.24 6.43
N ILE A 83 12.72 -20.31 6.31
CA ILE A 83 13.60 -19.12 6.26
C ILE A 83 13.32 -18.22 5.04
N GLU A 84 13.02 -18.82 3.88
CA GLU A 84 12.66 -18.05 2.67
C GLU A 84 11.32 -17.31 2.84
N GLY A 85 10.47 -17.80 3.75
CA GLY A 85 9.19 -17.20 4.08
C GLY A 85 9.28 -15.78 4.64
N TYR A 86 10.42 -15.37 5.22
CA TYR A 86 10.62 -14.00 5.72
C TYR A 86 10.61 -12.96 4.60
N ALA A 87 11.29 -13.23 3.48
CA ALA A 87 11.27 -12.37 2.30
C ALA A 87 9.93 -12.52 1.54
N ASN A 88 9.45 -13.76 1.39
CA ASN A 88 8.20 -14.05 0.69
C ASN A 88 6.96 -13.48 1.37
N GLY A 89 6.99 -13.24 2.69
CA GLY A 89 5.91 -12.57 3.42
C GLY A 89 5.55 -11.20 2.83
N PHE A 90 6.51 -10.51 2.19
CA PHE A 90 6.28 -9.21 1.56
C PHE A 90 5.43 -9.28 0.27
N VAL A 91 5.12 -10.47 -0.23
CA VAL A 91 4.17 -10.66 -1.34
C VAL A 91 2.79 -10.08 -1.00
N VAL A 92 2.43 -10.03 0.29
CA VAL A 92 1.20 -9.37 0.76
C VAL A 92 1.18 -7.89 0.33
N PHE A 93 2.31 -7.18 0.47
CA PHE A 93 2.43 -5.79 0.04
C PHE A 93 2.43 -5.63 -1.48
N ILE A 94 2.98 -6.59 -2.23
CA ILE A 94 2.89 -6.63 -3.71
C ILE A 94 1.42 -6.69 -4.13
N CYS A 95 0.65 -7.63 -3.57
CA CYS A 95 -0.77 -7.80 -3.87
C CYS A 95 -1.58 -6.55 -3.53
N LEU A 96 -1.36 -5.95 -2.35
CA LEU A 96 -2.05 -4.73 -1.92
C LEU A 96 -1.67 -3.51 -2.79
N ALA A 97 -0.40 -3.38 -3.18
CA ALA A 97 0.06 -2.31 -4.05
C ALA A 97 -0.56 -2.43 -5.46
N MET A 98 -0.59 -3.64 -6.01
CA MET A 98 -1.22 -3.94 -7.30
C MET A 98 -2.72 -3.65 -7.29
N ALA A 99 -3.43 -4.10 -6.26
CA ALA A 99 -4.86 -3.82 -6.07
C ALA A 99 -5.12 -2.30 -5.99
N SER A 100 -4.30 -1.58 -5.21
CA SER A 100 -4.40 -0.12 -5.06
C SER A 100 -4.13 0.62 -6.38
N LEU A 101 -3.10 0.22 -7.13
CA LEU A 101 -2.78 0.78 -8.44
C LEU A 101 -3.92 0.54 -9.45
N LEU A 102 -4.49 -0.67 -9.46
CA LEU A 102 -5.64 -1.00 -10.30
C LEU A 102 -6.84 -0.11 -9.97
N LEU A 103 -7.20 0.01 -8.68
CA LEU A 103 -8.31 0.84 -8.23
C LEU A 103 -8.11 2.30 -8.63
N VAL A 104 -6.93 2.87 -8.37
CA VAL A 104 -6.58 4.24 -8.78
C VAL A 104 -6.66 4.38 -10.31
N GLY A 105 -6.19 3.39 -11.06
CA GLY A 105 -6.26 3.38 -12.53
C GLY A 105 -7.70 3.39 -13.05
N VAL A 106 -8.57 2.55 -12.47
CA VAL A 106 -10.00 2.50 -12.80
C VAL A 106 -10.70 3.81 -12.46
N LEU A 107 -10.45 4.36 -11.27
CA LEU A 107 -11.04 5.64 -10.84
C LEU A 107 -10.60 6.81 -11.72
N LYS A 108 -9.32 6.89 -12.08
CA LYS A 108 -8.80 7.91 -13.00
C LYS A 108 -9.44 7.80 -14.38
N ARG A 109 -9.61 6.58 -14.91
CA ARG A 109 -10.29 6.35 -16.19
C ARG A 109 -11.77 6.77 -16.14
N LYS A 110 -12.47 6.50 -15.04
CA LYS A 110 -13.86 6.95 -14.87
C LYS A 110 -13.96 8.47 -14.77
N ARG A 111 -13.10 9.13 -14.00
CA ARG A 111 -13.08 10.60 -13.89
C ARG A 111 -12.78 11.28 -15.24
N ALA A 112 -11.91 10.70 -16.06
CA ALA A 112 -11.61 11.21 -17.40
C ALA A 112 -12.77 11.04 -18.41
N ARG A 113 -13.73 10.15 -18.14
CA ARG A 113 -14.90 9.90 -19.00
C ARG A 113 -16.10 10.79 -18.68
N ILE A 114 -16.09 11.49 -17.54
CA ILE A 114 -17.12 12.44 -17.16
C ILE A 114 -16.53 13.82 -17.47
N PRO A 115 -16.90 14.48 -18.60
CA PRO A 115 -16.50 15.86 -18.82
C PRO A 115 -17.09 16.70 -17.69
N ALA A 116 -16.33 17.68 -17.19
CA ALA A 116 -16.88 18.66 -16.27
C ALA A 116 -18.11 19.29 -16.94
N SER A 117 -19.28 19.14 -16.32
CA SER A 117 -20.45 19.92 -16.68
C SER A 117 -20.10 21.41 -16.51
N PRO A 118 -20.41 22.26 -17.51
CA PRO A 118 -20.05 23.67 -17.51
C PRO A 118 -20.64 24.45 -16.32
#